data_AF-A0A1G1XLU9-F1
#
_entry.id   AF-A0A1G1XLU9-F1
#
_cell.length_a   1.000
_cell.length_b   1.000
_cell.length_c   1.000
_cell.angle_alpha   90.00
_cell.angle_beta   90.00
_cell.angle_gamma   90.00
#
_symmetry.space_group_name_H-M   'P 1'
#
loop_
_entity.id
_entity.type
_entity.pdbx_description
1 polymer ?
#
loop_
_entity_poly.entity_id
_entity_poly.type
_entity_poly.pdbx_seq_one_letter_code
_entity_poly.pdbx_strand_id
1 'polypeptide(L)'
;MFNTKKDRMVVEITIEFNISAIGKWLKSGGKFEDIDKLKRDWKDAVTQKYVIDMLPIGQSSNAYFHRNKGVISQNIWGIDYLENAKEDIKYIAEKEAKIGMLSWDMWRGCLGLKAHKNLILLTPPLTEVVELETTGKLKKHEKASGDLRKAMTEEIEINVPYSFDDNNNPKEFMKVWRGSASDRSLGYGNALGHISFSTLNFEVEY
;
A
#
# COMPACT_ATOMS: atom_id res chain seq x y z
N MET A 1 -10.36 -39.82 1.81
CA MET A 1 -9.50 -38.63 1.65
C MET A 1 -10.41 -37.45 1.40
N PHE A 2 -10.59 -36.58 2.39
CA PHE A 2 -11.20 -35.28 2.13
C PHE A 2 -10.17 -34.47 1.36
N ASN A 3 -10.43 -34.18 0.08
CA ASN A 3 -9.67 -33.18 -0.65
C ASN A 3 -10.01 -31.83 -0.02
N THR A 4 -9.28 -31.42 1.02
CA THR A 4 -9.26 -30.03 1.45
C THR A 4 -8.80 -29.21 0.24
N LYS A 5 -9.71 -28.37 -0.29
CA LYS A 5 -9.31 -27.38 -1.29
C LYS A 5 -8.25 -26.51 -0.62
N LYS A 6 -7.14 -26.25 -1.32
CA LYS A 6 -6.10 -25.35 -0.84
C LYS A 6 -6.74 -24.03 -0.41
N ASP A 7 -6.65 -23.73 0.88
CA ASP A 7 -7.28 -22.54 1.45
C ASP A 7 -6.55 -21.28 1.00
N ARG A 8 -7.29 -20.17 0.96
CA ARG A 8 -6.72 -18.85 0.70
C ARG A 8 -5.81 -18.47 1.87
N MET A 9 -4.70 -17.82 1.54
CA MET A 9 -3.69 -17.38 2.49
C MET A 9 -4.10 -16.04 3.11
N VAL A 10 -3.77 -15.86 4.39
CA VAL A 10 -3.82 -14.53 5.00
C VAL A 10 -2.70 -13.67 4.42
N VAL A 11 -3.05 -12.46 4.01
CA VAL A 11 -2.09 -11.45 3.54
C VAL A 11 -2.00 -10.34 4.57
N GLU A 12 -0.82 -10.14 5.15
CA GLU A 12 -0.51 -8.97 5.94
C GLU A 12 -0.31 -7.77 5.01
N ILE A 13 -1.04 -6.70 5.29
CA ILE A 13 -0.95 -5.41 4.61
C ILE A 13 -0.31 -4.43 5.58
N THR A 14 0.85 -3.91 5.23
CA THR A 14 1.53 -2.85 5.97
C THR A 14 1.39 -1.54 5.20
N ILE A 15 0.85 -0.52 5.86
CA ILE A 15 0.71 0.84 5.33
C ILE A 15 1.63 1.75 6.13
N GLU A 16 2.53 2.45 5.46
CA GLU A 16 3.51 3.34 6.08
C GLU A 16 3.46 4.73 5.43
N PHE A 17 3.36 5.74 6.29
CA PHE A 17 3.42 7.15 5.92
C PHE A 17 4.76 7.73 6.37
N ASN A 18 5.50 8.36 5.45
CA ASN A 18 6.71 9.11 5.78
C ASN A 18 6.31 10.52 6.24
N ILE A 19 6.07 10.69 7.53
CA ILE A 19 5.55 11.93 8.14
C ILE A 19 6.53 13.09 7.91
N SER A 20 7.83 12.83 7.98
CA SER A 20 8.86 13.84 7.69
C SER A 20 8.79 14.33 6.23
N ALA A 21 8.70 13.43 5.26
CA ALA A 21 8.63 13.78 3.84
C ALA A 21 7.31 14.45 3.47
N ILE A 22 6.18 13.90 3.95
CA ILE A 22 4.85 14.51 3.80
C ILE A 22 4.87 15.93 4.37
N GLY A 23 5.46 16.11 5.55
CA GLY A 23 5.52 17.40 6.19
C GLY A 23 6.33 18.43 5.41
N LYS A 24 7.50 18.05 4.90
CA LYS A 24 8.32 18.89 4.02
C LYS A 24 7.58 19.27 2.74
N TRP A 25 6.95 18.29 2.09
CA TRP A 25 6.18 18.50 0.86
C TRP A 25 5.01 19.47 1.08
N LEU A 26 4.20 19.29 2.14
CA LEU A 26 3.10 20.19 2.46
C LEU A 26 3.58 21.61 2.80
N LYS A 27 4.67 21.76 3.57
CA LYS A 27 5.29 23.06 3.87
C LYS A 27 5.72 23.82 2.62
N SER A 28 6.21 23.12 1.59
CA SER A 28 6.58 23.71 0.31
C SER A 28 5.40 24.06 -0.60
N GLY A 29 4.16 23.95 -0.13
CA GLY A 29 2.96 24.13 -0.97
C GLY A 29 2.71 22.94 -1.90
N GLY A 30 3.04 21.74 -1.42
CA GLY A 30 3.13 20.52 -2.19
C GLY A 30 1.96 20.28 -3.12
N LYS A 31 2.27 20.10 -4.40
CA LYS A 31 1.32 19.71 -5.43
C LYS A 31 1.54 18.26 -5.84
N PHE A 32 0.52 17.68 -6.45
CA PHE A 32 0.54 16.28 -6.85
C PHE A 32 1.67 16.01 -7.86
N GLU A 33 1.82 16.87 -8.85
CA GLU A 33 2.84 16.79 -9.91
C GLU A 33 4.29 16.88 -9.42
N ASP A 34 4.50 17.22 -8.15
CA ASP A 34 5.83 17.30 -7.55
C ASP A 34 6.25 16.01 -6.83
N ILE A 35 5.31 15.09 -6.57
CA ILE A 35 5.57 13.84 -5.81
C ILE A 35 6.64 13.00 -6.52
N ASP A 36 6.56 12.89 -7.84
CA ASP A 36 7.50 12.10 -8.65
C ASP A 36 8.93 12.67 -8.69
N LYS A 37 9.10 13.95 -8.28
CA LYS A 37 10.40 14.64 -8.22
C LYS A 37 11.06 14.49 -6.85
N LEU A 38 10.32 13.99 -5.85
CA LEU A 38 10.83 13.84 -4.49
C LEU A 38 11.83 12.69 -4.41
N LYS A 39 12.96 12.93 -3.76
CA LYS A 39 13.94 11.87 -3.48
C LYS A 39 13.32 10.87 -2.50
N ARG A 40 13.35 9.58 -2.86
CA ARG A 40 12.90 8.48 -1.99
C ARG A 40 13.94 8.15 -0.92
N ASP A 41 14.11 9.08 0.02
CA ASP A 41 15.04 8.93 1.15
C ASP A 41 14.24 8.69 2.44
N TRP A 42 14.16 7.41 2.82
CA TRP A 42 13.49 6.98 4.05
C TRP A 42 14.47 6.78 5.20
N LYS A 43 15.76 7.05 4.97
CA LYS A 43 16.78 6.97 6.01
C LYS A 43 16.47 8.04 7.06
N ASP A 44 16.34 7.62 8.32
CA ASP A 44 16.01 8.49 9.46
C ASP A 44 14.62 9.16 9.37
N ALA A 45 13.72 8.64 8.53
CA ALA A 45 12.36 9.17 8.41
C ALA A 45 11.54 8.87 9.68
N VAL A 46 10.81 9.88 10.16
CA VAL A 46 9.74 9.66 11.14
C VAL A 46 8.53 9.10 10.39
N THR A 47 8.18 7.85 10.68
CA THR A 47 7.09 7.13 9.99
C THR A 47 5.93 6.81 10.93
N GLN A 48 4.74 6.73 10.34
CA GLN A 48 3.54 6.21 10.99
C GLN A 48 3.10 4.95 10.25
N LYS A 49 2.95 3.85 10.99
CA LYS A 49 2.70 2.51 10.44
C LYS A 49 1.37 1.93 10.92
N TYR A 50 0.65 1.32 9.99
CA TYR A 50 -0.57 0.55 10.24
C TYR A 50 -0.43 -0.84 9.65
N VAL A 51 -0.91 -1.84 10.39
CA VAL A 51 -0.91 -3.23 9.94
C VAL A 51 -2.33 -3.76 9.92
N ILE A 52 -2.71 -4.36 8.79
CA ILE A 52 -4.04 -4.92 8.53
C ILE A 52 -3.85 -6.33 8.01
N ASP A 53 -4.54 -7.31 8.58
CA ASP A 53 -4.58 -8.66 8.02
C ASP A 53 -5.80 -8.80 7.12
N MET A 54 -5.58 -9.12 5.86
CA MET A 54 -6.63 -9.55 4.94
C MET A 54 -6.93 -11.02 5.22
N LEU A 55 -8.07 -11.24 5.86
CA LEU A 55 -8.57 -12.55 6.25
C LEU A 55 -9.52 -13.03 5.16
N PRO A 56 -9.18 -14.11 4.43
CA PRO A 56 -10.14 -14.70 3.53
C PRO A 56 -11.37 -15.15 4.32
N ILE A 57 -12.55 -14.95 3.75
CA ILE A 57 -13.84 -15.49 4.20
C ILE A 57 -14.47 -16.21 3.00
N GLY A 58 -14.54 -17.53 3.06
CA GLY A 58 -14.98 -18.37 1.95
C GLY A 58 -14.15 -18.17 0.68
N GLN A 59 -14.79 -18.40 -0.47
CA GLN A 59 -14.08 -18.46 -1.76
C GLN A 59 -13.81 -17.10 -2.41
N SER A 60 -14.55 -16.04 -2.04
CA SER A 60 -14.52 -14.77 -2.78
C SER A 60 -14.66 -13.50 -1.94
N SER A 61 -14.78 -13.61 -0.62
CA SER A 61 -14.89 -12.44 0.27
C SER A 61 -13.71 -12.36 1.23
N ASN A 62 -13.44 -11.15 1.72
CA ASN A 62 -12.38 -10.87 2.68
C ASN A 62 -12.91 -10.01 3.82
N ALA A 63 -12.48 -10.32 5.03
CA ALA A 63 -12.49 -9.38 6.14
C ALA A 63 -11.10 -8.81 6.37
N TYR A 64 -11.02 -7.74 7.13
CA TYR A 64 -9.81 -6.99 7.39
C TYR A 64 -9.68 -6.80 8.90
N PHE A 65 -8.67 -7.41 9.51
CA PHE A 65 -8.34 -7.20 10.91
C PHE A 65 -7.35 -6.03 11.03
N HIS A 66 -7.83 -4.91 11.57
CA HIS A 66 -7.05 -3.69 11.77
C HIS A 66 -6.28 -3.80 13.08
N ARG A 67 -5.03 -4.29 13.04
CA ARG A 67 -4.25 -4.62 14.25
C ARG A 67 -4.11 -3.45 15.21
N ASN A 68 -3.86 -2.24 14.69
CA ASN A 68 -3.71 -1.04 15.51
C ASN A 68 -4.98 -0.68 16.31
N LYS A 69 -6.16 -1.08 15.84
CA LYS A 69 -7.45 -0.82 16.49
C LYS A 69 -8.01 -2.04 17.21
N GLY A 70 -7.49 -3.24 16.94
CA GLY A 70 -8.01 -4.50 17.48
C GLY A 70 -9.41 -4.84 16.98
N VAL A 71 -9.79 -4.41 15.76
CA VAL A 71 -11.14 -4.61 15.20
C VAL A 71 -11.12 -5.30 13.85
N ILE A 72 -12.16 -6.10 13.58
CA ILE A 72 -12.42 -6.71 12.26
C ILE A 72 -13.44 -5.85 11.51
N SER A 73 -13.17 -5.60 10.23
CA SER A 73 -14.02 -4.83 9.32
C SER A 73 -14.23 -5.59 8.01
N GLN A 74 -15.31 -5.27 7.29
CA GLN A 74 -15.54 -5.74 5.91
C GLN A 74 -14.84 -4.86 4.86
N ASN A 75 -14.04 -3.88 5.30
CA ASN A 75 -13.26 -3.02 4.43
C ASN A 75 -11.87 -2.74 5.01
N ILE A 76 -10.94 -2.44 4.11
CA ILE A 76 -9.56 -2.06 4.41
C ILE A 76 -9.43 -0.59 4.85
N TRP A 77 -10.47 0.23 4.71
CA TRP A 77 -10.41 1.67 4.92
C TRP A 77 -9.99 2.03 6.36
N GLY A 78 -9.14 3.05 6.48
CA GLY A 78 -8.89 3.68 7.76
C GLY A 78 -8.63 5.18 7.66
N ILE A 79 -8.83 5.81 8.81
CA ILE A 79 -8.52 7.20 9.10
C ILE A 79 -7.79 7.22 10.44
N ASP A 80 -6.77 8.08 10.53
CA ASP A 80 -6.08 8.45 11.75
C ASP A 80 -5.93 9.97 11.83
N TYR A 81 -6.41 10.56 12.92
CA TYR A 81 -6.30 11.99 13.22
C TYR A 81 -5.02 12.35 13.99
N LEU A 82 -4.14 11.37 14.24
CA LEU A 82 -2.85 11.52 14.93
C LEU A 82 -2.94 12.03 16.38
N GLU A 83 -4.14 12.09 16.96
CA GLU A 83 -4.39 12.56 18.33
C GLU A 83 -3.63 11.76 19.39
N ASN A 84 -3.34 10.49 19.11
CA ASN A 84 -2.61 9.58 19.99
C ASN A 84 -1.25 9.15 19.41
N ALA A 85 -0.74 9.87 18.41
CA ALA A 85 0.55 9.56 17.82
C ALA A 85 1.70 9.80 18.81
N LYS A 86 2.86 9.17 18.54
CA LYS A 86 4.10 9.39 19.31
C LYS A 86 4.53 10.86 19.23
N GLU A 87 5.30 11.32 20.23
CA GLU A 87 5.68 12.73 20.36
C GLU A 87 6.35 13.31 19.11
N ASP A 88 7.30 12.60 18.49
CA ASP A 88 7.96 13.05 17.25
C ASP A 88 6.97 13.23 16.09
N ILE A 89 5.98 12.33 15.99
CA ILE A 89 4.94 12.39 14.97
C ILE A 89 4.03 13.58 15.24
N LYS A 90 3.60 13.77 16.49
CA LYS A 90 2.80 14.94 16.90
C LYS A 90 3.54 16.24 16.64
N TYR A 91 4.83 16.32 16.95
CA TYR A 91 5.62 17.51 16.71
C TYR A 91 5.63 17.89 15.23
N ILE A 92 5.91 16.93 14.34
CA ILE A 92 5.90 17.19 12.89
C ILE A 92 4.48 17.49 12.40
N ALA A 93 3.51 16.70 12.83
CA ALA A 93 2.12 16.81 12.39
C ALA A 93 1.47 18.12 12.84
N GLU A 94 1.66 18.56 14.08
CA GLU A 94 0.97 19.73 14.62
C GLU A 94 1.76 21.03 14.43
N LYS A 95 3.05 21.03 14.76
CA LYS A 95 3.86 22.25 14.81
C LYS A 95 4.50 22.59 13.48
N GLU A 96 4.98 21.57 12.78
CA GLU A 96 5.72 21.77 11.56
C GLU A 96 4.82 21.86 10.33
N ALA A 97 4.03 20.83 10.06
CA ALA A 97 3.38 20.65 8.76
C ALA A 97 1.86 20.71 8.79
N LYS A 98 1.26 20.81 9.98
CA LYS A 98 -0.20 20.82 10.19
C LYS A 98 -0.89 19.64 9.49
N ILE A 99 -0.30 18.45 9.56
CA ILE A 99 -0.92 17.19 9.12
C ILE A 99 -2.01 16.84 10.13
N GLY A 100 -3.27 17.02 9.75
CA GLY A 100 -4.42 16.79 10.63
C GLY A 100 -5.07 15.43 10.45
N MET A 101 -4.76 14.72 9.36
CA MET A 101 -5.37 13.44 9.05
C MET A 101 -4.51 12.63 8.08
N LEU A 102 -4.37 11.34 8.36
CA LEU A 102 -3.94 10.32 7.41
C LEU A 102 -5.14 9.42 7.10
N SER A 103 -5.30 9.02 5.85
CA SER A 103 -6.35 8.09 5.47
C SER A 103 -5.93 7.20 4.33
N TRP A 104 -6.57 6.03 4.21
CA TRP A 104 -6.35 5.11 3.12
C TRP A 104 -7.63 4.39 2.74
N ASP A 105 -7.94 4.34 1.45
CA ASP A 105 -9.21 3.81 0.95
C ASP A 105 -9.04 3.16 -0.42
N MET A 106 -10.01 2.31 -0.77
CA MET A 106 -10.05 1.68 -2.09
C MET A 106 -10.70 2.61 -3.10
N TRP A 107 -10.04 2.78 -4.24
CA TRP A 107 -10.60 3.47 -5.39
C TRP A 107 -10.26 2.69 -6.66
N ARG A 108 -11.30 2.23 -7.38
CA ARG A 108 -11.15 1.45 -8.62
C ARG A 108 -10.23 0.21 -8.50
N GLY A 109 -10.27 -0.45 -7.34
CA GLY A 109 -9.43 -1.62 -7.07
C GLY A 109 -7.98 -1.28 -6.69
N CYS A 110 -7.62 0.00 -6.63
CA CYS A 110 -6.35 0.51 -6.12
C CYS A 110 -6.50 0.92 -4.65
N LEU A 111 -5.45 0.74 -3.84
CA LEU A 111 -5.38 1.28 -2.49
C LEU A 111 -4.67 2.63 -2.53
N GLY A 112 -5.39 3.70 -2.18
CA GLY A 112 -4.86 5.05 -2.14
C GLY A 112 -4.47 5.45 -0.72
N LEU A 113 -3.35 6.16 -0.55
CA LEU A 113 -2.98 6.84 0.69
C LEU A 113 -3.17 8.34 0.52
N LYS A 114 -3.69 8.98 1.57
CA LYS A 114 -3.95 10.41 1.59
C LYS A 114 -3.42 11.04 2.86
N ALA A 115 -2.82 12.22 2.72
CA ALA A 115 -2.59 13.16 3.81
C ALA A 115 -3.56 14.33 3.64
N HIS A 116 -4.39 14.58 4.66
CA HIS A 116 -5.61 15.38 4.52
C HIS A 116 -6.50 14.84 3.38
N LYS A 117 -6.72 15.65 2.34
CA LYS A 117 -7.48 15.28 1.13
C LYS A 117 -6.55 14.99 -0.06
N ASN A 118 -5.24 15.15 0.10
CA ASN A 118 -4.29 15.02 -0.99
C ASN A 118 -3.88 13.56 -1.14
N LEU A 119 -4.04 13.01 -2.34
CA LEU A 119 -3.51 11.71 -2.71
C LEU A 119 -1.98 11.76 -2.72
N ILE A 120 -1.33 10.90 -1.94
CA ILE A 120 0.14 10.86 -1.82
C ILE A 120 0.75 9.57 -2.38
N LEU A 121 -0.03 8.49 -2.49
CA LEU A 121 0.35 7.22 -3.08
C LEU A 121 -0.90 6.51 -3.61
N LEU A 122 -0.78 5.78 -4.70
CA LEU A 122 -1.83 4.90 -5.22
C LEU A 122 -1.20 3.59 -5.71
N THR A 123 -1.64 2.44 -5.22
CA THR A 123 -1.20 1.16 -5.79
C THR A 123 -1.80 0.96 -7.18
N PRO A 124 -1.23 0.09 -8.04
CA PRO A 124 -2.02 -0.48 -9.13
C PRO A 124 -3.21 -1.28 -8.58
N PRO A 125 -4.16 -1.70 -9.44
CA PRO A 125 -5.20 -2.63 -9.03
C PRO A 125 -4.61 -3.86 -8.32
N LEU A 126 -5.22 -4.30 -7.23
CA LEU A 126 -4.67 -5.32 -6.32
C LEU A 126 -4.68 -6.77 -6.87
N THR A 127 -4.51 -6.95 -8.18
CA THR A 127 -4.51 -8.26 -8.85
C THR A 127 -3.37 -9.16 -8.35
N GLU A 128 -2.16 -8.62 -8.16
CA GLU A 128 -1.03 -9.36 -7.59
C GLU A 128 -1.27 -9.75 -6.12
N VAL A 129 -2.07 -8.97 -5.38
CA VAL A 129 -2.44 -9.29 -3.98
C VAL A 129 -3.44 -10.45 -3.94
N VAL A 130 -4.39 -10.49 -4.87
CA VAL A 130 -5.30 -11.64 -5.04
C VAL A 130 -4.50 -12.89 -5.42
N GLU A 131 -3.44 -12.75 -6.22
CA GLU A 131 -2.53 -13.87 -6.49
C GLU A 131 -1.83 -14.34 -5.21
N LEU A 132 -1.23 -13.44 -4.44
CA LEU A 132 -0.62 -13.76 -3.13
C LEU A 132 -1.60 -14.50 -2.21
N GLU A 133 -2.83 -14.02 -2.12
CA GLU A 133 -3.88 -14.64 -1.31
C GLU A 133 -4.28 -16.03 -1.83
N THR A 134 -4.38 -16.23 -3.14
CA THR A 134 -4.90 -17.50 -3.70
C THR A 134 -3.84 -18.58 -3.81
N THR A 135 -2.58 -18.22 -4.09
CA THR A 135 -1.50 -19.19 -4.34
C THR A 135 -0.49 -19.24 -3.20
N GLY A 136 -0.45 -18.19 -2.37
CA GLY A 136 0.59 -17.92 -1.38
C GLY A 136 1.85 -17.27 -1.94
N LYS A 137 1.97 -17.14 -3.27
CA LYS A 137 3.20 -16.76 -3.96
C LYS A 137 2.93 -16.07 -5.30
N LEU A 138 3.65 -15.00 -5.60
CA LEU A 138 3.69 -14.41 -6.93
C LEU A 138 4.33 -15.38 -7.92
N LYS A 139 3.71 -15.54 -9.10
CA LYS A 139 4.32 -16.26 -10.21
C LYS A 139 5.63 -15.60 -10.61
N LYS A 140 6.64 -16.44 -10.86
CA LYS A 140 7.83 -16.01 -11.61
C LYS A 140 7.37 -15.64 -13.02
N HIS A 141 7.70 -14.43 -13.49
CA HIS A 141 7.48 -14.07 -14.89
C HIS A 141 8.38 -14.95 -15.77
N GLU A 142 7.88 -16.12 -16.20
CA GLU A 142 8.64 -17.07 -17.04
C GLU A 142 8.68 -16.68 -18.52
N LYS A 143 7.91 -15.67 -18.94
CA LYS A 143 7.83 -15.21 -20.33
C LYS A 143 7.96 -13.69 -20.46
N ALA A 144 9.15 -13.20 -20.21
CA ALA A 144 9.62 -12.04 -20.94
C ALA A 144 11.10 -12.24 -21.25
N SER A 145 11.38 -12.29 -22.55
CA SER A 145 12.72 -12.24 -23.12
C SER A 145 13.55 -11.16 -22.41
N GLY A 146 14.70 -11.56 -21.87
CA GLY A 146 15.82 -10.70 -21.47
C GLY A 146 15.45 -9.38 -20.79
N ASP A 147 15.02 -9.44 -19.51
CA ASP A 147 15.31 -8.44 -18.45
C ASP A 147 14.48 -8.71 -17.18
N LEU A 148 13.31 -9.32 -17.31
CA LEU A 148 12.38 -9.54 -16.17
C LEU A 148 12.73 -10.74 -15.26
N ARG A 149 13.74 -11.57 -15.60
CA ARG A 149 14.27 -12.57 -14.63
C ARG A 149 14.91 -11.91 -13.40
N LYS A 150 15.23 -10.62 -13.46
CA LYS A 150 15.69 -9.80 -12.34
C LYS A 150 14.54 -9.15 -11.52
N ALA A 151 13.31 -9.17 -12.02
CA ALA A 151 12.19 -8.38 -11.51
C ALA A 151 11.47 -8.95 -10.26
N MET A 152 11.97 -10.03 -9.66
CA MET A 152 11.51 -10.48 -8.35
C MET A 152 12.22 -9.78 -7.19
N THR A 153 13.40 -9.21 -7.43
CA THR A 153 14.23 -8.54 -6.41
C THR A 153 14.64 -7.13 -6.81
N GLU A 154 14.49 -6.74 -8.08
CA GLU A 154 14.72 -5.38 -8.54
C GLU A 154 13.42 -4.56 -8.46
N GLU A 155 13.51 -3.39 -7.83
CA GLU A 155 12.44 -2.41 -7.84
C GLU A 155 12.32 -1.80 -9.24
N ILE A 156 11.10 -1.72 -9.74
CA ILE A 156 10.78 -1.11 -11.03
C ILE A 156 9.83 0.07 -10.83
N GLU A 157 9.99 1.10 -11.65
CA GLU A 157 9.03 2.21 -11.70
C GLU A 157 7.86 1.81 -12.61
N ILE A 158 6.63 1.98 -12.12
CA ILE A 158 5.39 1.75 -12.86
C ILE A 158 4.53 3.01 -12.85
N ASN A 159 3.71 3.18 -13.88
CA ASN A 159 2.75 4.29 -13.98
C ASN A 159 1.36 3.81 -13.56
N VAL A 160 0.81 4.42 -12.50
CA VAL A 160 -0.50 4.10 -11.96
C VAL A 160 -1.49 5.20 -12.33
N PRO A 161 -2.59 4.90 -13.04
CA PRO A 161 -3.56 5.93 -13.42
C PRO A 161 -4.32 6.44 -12.19
N TYR A 162 -4.38 7.75 -12.02
CA TYR A 162 -5.13 8.40 -10.92
C TYR A 162 -6.25 9.31 -11.42
N SER A 163 -6.37 9.51 -12.74
CA SER A 163 -7.51 10.18 -13.36
C SER A 163 -7.89 9.52 -14.68
N PHE A 164 -9.17 9.63 -15.03
CA PHE A 164 -9.78 8.99 -16.20
C PHE A 164 -10.66 10.00 -16.95
N ASP A 165 -10.76 9.85 -18.27
CA ASP A 165 -11.71 10.61 -19.10
C ASP A 165 -13.14 10.04 -19.00
N ASP A 166 -14.09 10.69 -19.69
CA ASP A 166 -15.50 10.28 -19.72
C ASP A 166 -15.72 8.89 -20.35
N ASN A 167 -14.76 8.42 -21.14
CA ASN A 167 -14.76 7.10 -21.77
C ASN A 167 -14.00 6.05 -20.94
N ASN A 168 -13.65 6.38 -19.70
CA ASN A 168 -12.94 5.51 -18.78
C ASN A 168 -11.48 5.19 -19.18
N ASN A 169 -10.87 5.99 -20.07
CA ASN A 169 -9.46 5.85 -20.42
C ASN A 169 -8.57 6.59 -19.42
N PRO A 170 -7.41 6.02 -19.03
CA PRO A 170 -6.41 6.72 -18.23
C PRO A 170 -5.99 8.06 -18.84
N LYS A 171 -5.97 9.12 -18.02
CA LYS A 171 -5.57 10.48 -18.45
C LYS A 171 -4.27 10.92 -17.81
N GLU A 172 -4.13 10.74 -16.50
CA GLU A 172 -2.94 11.13 -15.75
C GLU A 172 -2.45 9.98 -14.86
N PHE A 173 -1.13 9.96 -14.60
CA PHE A 173 -0.44 8.85 -13.97
C PHE A 173 0.47 9.32 -12.83
N MET A 174 0.55 8.52 -11.78
CA MET A 174 1.53 8.64 -10.70
C MET A 174 2.65 7.64 -10.95
N LYS A 175 3.90 8.04 -10.75
CA LYS A 175 5.01 7.09 -10.72
C LYS A 175 5.10 6.43 -9.36
N VAL A 176 5.15 5.11 -9.39
CA VAL A 176 5.19 4.28 -8.18
C VAL A 176 6.27 3.23 -8.35
N TRP A 177 7.07 3.05 -7.31
CA TRP A 177 8.04 1.96 -7.27
C TRP A 177 7.34 0.69 -6.84
N ARG A 178 7.36 -0.32 -7.70
CA ARG A 178 6.92 -1.69 -7.44
C ARG A 178 8.14 -2.54 -7.14
N GLY A 179 8.18 -3.15 -5.97
CA GLY A 179 9.27 -4.02 -5.53
C GLY A 179 8.74 -5.31 -4.92
N SER A 180 9.62 -6.29 -4.79
CA SER A 180 9.33 -7.54 -4.09
C SER A 180 10.59 -7.98 -3.36
N ALA A 181 10.44 -8.40 -2.10
CA ALA A 181 11.56 -8.93 -1.31
C ALA A 181 11.65 -10.47 -1.40
N SER A 182 10.56 -11.12 -1.82
CA SER A 182 10.45 -12.57 -1.96
C SER A 182 9.25 -12.93 -2.86
N ASP A 183 9.15 -14.19 -3.30
CA ASP A 183 7.93 -14.67 -3.98
C ASP A 183 6.65 -14.51 -3.13
N ARG A 184 6.77 -14.22 -1.84
CA ARG A 184 5.67 -14.10 -0.88
C ARG A 184 5.33 -12.67 -0.50
N SER A 185 5.99 -11.68 -1.10
CA SER A 185 5.79 -10.28 -0.75
C SER A 185 5.84 -9.35 -1.94
N LEU A 186 5.15 -8.22 -1.80
CA LEU A 186 5.03 -7.17 -2.79
C LEU A 186 4.99 -5.82 -2.09
N GLY A 187 5.59 -4.80 -2.68
CA GLY A 187 5.61 -3.45 -2.15
C GLY A 187 5.37 -2.42 -3.25
N TYR A 188 4.66 -1.36 -2.91
CA TYR A 188 4.45 -0.19 -3.74
C TYR A 188 4.78 1.06 -2.92
N GLY A 189 5.58 1.98 -3.45
CA GLY A 189 5.87 3.20 -2.72
C GLY A 189 6.49 4.31 -3.53
N ASN A 190 6.59 5.46 -2.89
CA ASN A 190 7.30 6.64 -3.36
C ASN A 190 7.98 7.33 -2.18
N ALA A 191 8.33 8.61 -2.31
CA ALA A 191 8.97 9.35 -1.21
C ALA A 191 8.06 9.59 0.01
N LEU A 192 6.73 9.57 -0.18
CA LEU A 192 5.75 10.00 0.82
C LEU A 192 5.06 8.84 1.53
N GLY A 193 4.87 7.71 0.86
CA GLY A 193 4.19 6.55 1.42
C GLY A 193 4.70 5.24 0.84
N HIS A 194 4.40 4.16 1.57
CA HIS A 194 4.70 2.80 1.17
C HIS A 194 3.58 1.86 1.62
N ILE A 195 3.20 0.93 0.76
CA ILE A 195 2.26 -0.14 1.05
C ILE A 195 2.95 -1.45 0.71
N SER A 196 2.99 -2.40 1.63
CA SER A 196 3.44 -3.76 1.36
C SER A 196 2.41 -4.81 1.71
N PHE A 197 2.51 -5.94 1.00
CA PHE A 197 1.69 -7.12 1.12
C PHE A 197 2.61 -8.31 1.34
N SER A 198 2.31 -9.16 2.31
CA SER A 198 3.10 -10.37 2.58
C SER A 198 2.22 -11.53 3.01
N THR A 199 2.40 -12.71 2.42
CA THR A 199 1.63 -13.90 2.81
C THR A 199 2.14 -14.45 4.14
N LEU A 200 1.25 -14.57 5.11
CA LEU A 200 1.57 -15.14 6.41
C LEU A 200 1.68 -16.66 6.33
N ASN A 201 2.38 -17.28 7.29
CA ASN A 201 2.66 -18.74 7.32
C ASN A 201 1.49 -19.60 7.82
N PHE A 202 0.28 -19.06 7.91
CA PHE A 202 -0.89 -19.79 8.38
C PHE A 202 -2.03 -19.70 7.37
N GLU A 203 -2.70 -20.83 7.17
CA GLU A 203 -3.89 -21.00 6.34
C GLU A 203 -5.13 -20.91 7.24
N VAL A 204 -6.26 -20.44 6.70
CA VAL A 204 -7.54 -20.43 7.42
C VAL A 204 -8.30 -21.69 7.02
N GLU A 205 -8.41 -22.67 7.91
CA GLU A 205 -9.21 -23.88 7.70
C GLU A 205 -10.72 -23.56 7.87
N TYR A 206 -11.55 -24.01 6.93
CA TYR A 206 -13.03 -23.92 6.98
C TYR A 206 -13.70 -25.25 7.30
#